data_AF-A0A918TVP1-F1
#
_entry.id   AF-A0A918TVP1-F1
#
_cell.length_a   1.000
_cell.length_b   1.000
_cell.length_c   1.000
_cell.angle_alpha   90.00
_cell.angle_beta   90.00
_cell.angle_gamma   90.00
#
_symmetry.space_group_name_H-M   'P 1'
#
loop_
_entity.id
_entity.type
_entity.pdbx_description
1 polymer ?
#
loop_
_entity_poly.entity_id
_entity_poly.type
_entity_poly.pdbx_seq_one_letter_code
_entity_poly.pdbx_strand_id
1 'polypeptide(L)'
;MKSTCHPVLGASIALAFTSFGLSAATTYSSNGNAGFGGVLDELLISDDGTNLTFSLSTGNSLNDKFVLYIDSVAGGENNTGGYTDTGDPLRNAISGFDGTNRSTVTAPAGFGIDYAIALDSGFAGLWETVDAGSHTFVNTANGSTGGPTASPYVMTVALADLGLSAGDTFTFVGTYTSDTAFRSDEAFGDGLAMGNPGQSPVTFTSSLSYTTIPEPSAALLGGLGMLSLLRRRRA
;
A
#
# COMPACT_ATOMS: atom_id res chain seq x y z
N MET A 1 5.77 28.98 72.45
CA MET A 1 6.82 29.41 71.48
C MET A 1 7.28 28.20 70.70
N LYS A 2 7.24 28.34 69.36
CA LYS A 2 7.95 27.59 68.30
C LYS A 2 7.62 26.10 68.09
N SER A 3 6.57 25.95 67.26
CA SER A 3 6.29 24.85 66.33
C SER A 3 7.54 24.39 65.57
N THR A 4 7.76 23.07 65.52
CA THR A 4 8.81 22.42 64.74
C THR A 4 8.32 22.06 63.34
N CYS A 5 9.05 22.61 62.37
CA CYS A 5 8.89 22.49 60.93
C CYS A 5 9.08 21.05 60.44
N HIS A 6 8.19 20.57 59.57
CA HIS A 6 8.43 19.42 58.70
C HIS A 6 8.24 19.87 57.25
N PRO A 7 9.30 19.91 56.41
CA PRO A 7 9.12 19.93 54.97
C PRO A 7 9.11 18.50 54.43
N VAL A 8 8.04 18.23 53.69
CA VAL A 8 7.70 17.00 52.96
C VAL A 8 8.79 16.71 51.91
N LEU A 9 9.29 15.47 51.93
CA LEU A 9 10.19 14.92 50.92
C LEU A 9 9.41 14.75 49.60
N GLY A 10 9.61 15.65 48.64
CA GLY A 10 9.03 15.55 47.30
C GLY A 10 9.74 14.47 46.48
N ALA A 11 9.08 13.34 46.25
CA ALA A 11 9.53 12.33 45.29
C ALA A 11 9.00 12.69 43.89
N SER A 12 9.83 13.33 43.07
CA SER A 12 9.57 13.50 41.65
C SER A 12 9.88 12.19 40.92
N ILE A 13 8.84 11.42 40.56
CA ILE A 13 8.96 10.31 39.61
C ILE A 13 8.96 10.93 38.21
N ALA A 14 10.14 11.00 37.58
CA ALA A 14 10.25 11.26 36.16
C ALA A 14 10.02 9.94 35.41
N LEU A 15 8.85 9.79 34.80
CA LEU A 15 8.52 8.63 33.98
C LEU A 15 8.91 8.96 32.53
N ALA A 16 10.13 8.58 32.14
CA ALA A 16 10.59 8.69 30.76
C ALA A 16 9.95 7.55 29.95
N PHE A 17 8.93 7.88 29.14
CA PHE A 17 8.39 6.96 28.14
C PHE A 17 9.12 7.19 26.82
N THR A 18 10.06 6.30 26.50
CA THR A 18 10.52 6.12 25.13
C THR A 18 9.43 5.38 24.37
N SER A 19 8.71 6.06 23.49
CA SER A 19 7.78 5.44 22.55
C SER A 19 8.60 4.60 21.55
N PHE A 20 8.61 3.29 21.72
CA PHE A 20 9.00 2.38 20.65
C PHE A 20 7.87 2.40 19.62
N GLY A 21 8.16 2.86 18.39
CA GLY A 21 7.23 2.67 17.28
C GLY A 21 7.06 1.18 17.06
N LEU A 22 5.85 0.67 17.27
CA LEU A 22 5.47 -0.61 16.68
C LEU A 22 5.50 -0.36 15.17
N SER A 23 6.20 -1.20 14.41
CA SER A 23 6.00 -1.31 12.96
C SER A 23 5.21 -2.60 12.73
N ALA A 24 4.05 -2.49 12.10
CA ALA A 24 3.23 -3.60 11.67
C ALA A 24 3.72 -3.94 10.28
N ALA A 25 4.02 -5.22 10.05
CA ALA A 25 4.45 -5.69 8.75
C ALA A 25 3.60 -6.92 8.38
N THR A 26 3.04 -6.92 7.19
CA THR A 26 2.19 -7.99 6.68
C THR A 26 2.69 -8.41 5.31
N THR A 27 2.92 -9.72 5.13
CA THR A 27 3.29 -10.32 3.86
C THR A 27 2.05 -10.81 3.13
N TYR A 28 1.98 -10.51 1.83
CA TYR A 28 0.96 -11.00 0.91
C TYR A 28 1.64 -11.81 -0.18
N SER A 29 1.21 -13.05 -0.38
CA SER A 29 1.68 -13.87 -1.49
C SER A 29 0.96 -13.51 -2.78
N SER A 30 1.65 -13.63 -3.91
CA SER A 30 1.01 -13.58 -5.23
C SER A 30 0.09 -14.78 -5.43
N ASN A 31 -0.68 -14.77 -6.51
CA ASN A 31 -1.56 -15.88 -6.89
C ASN A 31 -0.80 -17.16 -7.35
N GLY A 32 0.54 -17.12 -7.40
CA GLY A 32 1.38 -18.26 -7.77
C GLY A 32 1.36 -18.62 -9.27
N ASN A 33 0.71 -17.81 -10.11
CA ASN A 33 0.78 -17.95 -11.55
C ASN A 33 2.18 -17.57 -12.07
N ALA A 34 2.49 -17.91 -13.31
CA ALA A 34 3.84 -17.75 -13.86
C ALA A 34 3.83 -17.44 -15.37
N GLY A 35 2.80 -16.78 -15.87
CA GLY A 35 2.66 -16.53 -17.30
C GLY A 35 3.74 -15.63 -17.89
N PHE A 36 4.42 -14.82 -17.07
CA PHE A 36 5.64 -14.06 -17.43
C PHE A 36 6.90 -14.65 -16.76
N GLY A 37 6.82 -15.91 -16.32
CA GLY A 37 7.94 -16.63 -15.73
C GLY A 37 8.02 -16.53 -14.20
N GLY A 38 6.94 -16.17 -13.51
CA GLY A 38 6.88 -16.15 -12.05
C GLY A 38 7.64 -14.97 -11.46
N VAL A 39 7.40 -13.79 -12.04
CA VAL A 39 8.01 -12.54 -11.59
C VAL A 39 7.43 -12.13 -10.25
N LEU A 40 6.11 -12.12 -10.06
CA LEU A 40 5.51 -11.71 -8.79
C LEU A 40 5.54 -12.83 -7.74
N ASP A 41 6.19 -12.59 -6.60
CA ASP A 41 6.33 -13.56 -5.51
C ASP A 41 5.62 -13.09 -4.23
N GLU A 42 6.21 -12.14 -3.52
CA GLU A 42 5.66 -11.63 -2.26
C GLU A 42 5.66 -10.10 -2.20
N LEU A 43 4.64 -9.53 -1.58
CA LEU A 43 4.57 -8.11 -1.24
C LEU A 43 4.55 -7.98 0.28
N LEU A 44 5.58 -7.37 0.85
CA LEU A 44 5.62 -7.00 2.26
C LEU A 44 5.17 -5.54 2.40
N ILE A 45 4.12 -5.29 3.17
CA ILE A 45 3.68 -3.93 3.50
C ILE A 45 3.98 -3.67 4.98
N SER A 46 4.64 -2.55 5.26
CA SER A 46 4.87 -2.07 6.63
C SER A 46 4.65 -0.57 6.75
N ASP A 47 4.32 -0.07 7.93
CA ASP A 47 4.24 1.36 8.21
C ASP A 47 4.95 1.78 9.51
N ASP A 48 5.19 3.10 9.62
CA ASP A 48 5.72 3.77 10.82
C ASP A 48 4.71 4.76 11.44
N GLY A 49 3.44 4.68 11.05
CA GLY A 49 2.37 5.62 11.38
C GLY A 49 2.34 6.89 10.53
N THR A 50 3.32 7.11 9.65
CA THR A 50 3.39 8.27 8.73
C THR A 50 3.59 7.83 7.27
N ASN A 51 4.43 6.83 7.04
CA ASN A 51 4.80 6.32 5.73
C ASN A 51 4.44 4.84 5.62
N LEU A 52 3.91 4.46 4.46
CA LEU A 52 3.80 3.07 4.03
C LEU A 52 5.04 2.69 3.23
N THR A 53 5.58 1.52 3.52
CA THR A 53 6.65 0.88 2.76
C THR A 53 6.14 -0.43 2.19
N PHE A 54 6.21 -0.55 0.87
CA PHE A 54 5.89 -1.72 0.08
C PHE A 54 7.19 -2.32 -0.44
N SER A 55 7.49 -3.56 -0.08
CA SER A 55 8.68 -4.29 -0.53
C SER A 55 8.23 -5.47 -1.38
N LEU A 56 8.34 -5.32 -2.70
CA LEU A 56 8.00 -6.35 -3.67
C LEU A 56 9.21 -7.27 -3.90
N SER A 57 9.11 -8.50 -3.43
CA SER A 57 10.00 -9.60 -3.80
C SER A 57 9.58 -10.16 -5.15
N THR A 58 10.55 -10.38 -6.03
CA THR A 58 10.32 -11.03 -7.32
C THR A 58 10.99 -12.40 -7.40
N GLY A 59 10.28 -13.37 -7.99
CA GLY A 59 10.81 -14.71 -8.28
C GLY A 59 11.65 -14.77 -9.56
N ASN A 60 11.56 -13.73 -10.39
CA ASN A 60 12.29 -13.57 -11.64
C ASN A 60 12.58 -12.08 -11.92
N SER A 61 13.16 -11.77 -13.09
CA SER A 61 13.50 -10.40 -13.49
C SER A 61 12.27 -9.54 -13.78
N LEU A 62 12.21 -8.35 -13.21
CA LEU A 62 11.15 -7.37 -13.42
C LEU A 62 11.37 -6.58 -14.72
N ASN A 63 11.11 -7.21 -15.86
CA ASN A 63 11.26 -6.60 -17.19
C ASN A 63 10.04 -5.77 -17.62
N ASP A 64 8.89 -6.03 -16.99
CA ASP A 64 7.60 -5.40 -17.25
C ASP A 64 7.12 -4.63 -16.01
N LYS A 65 5.87 -4.17 -16.03
CA LYS A 65 5.41 -3.05 -15.20
C LYS A 65 4.45 -3.64 -14.19
N PHE A 66 4.79 -3.47 -12.92
CA PHE A 66 3.90 -3.82 -11.83
C PHE A 66 3.03 -2.62 -11.50
N VAL A 67 1.74 -2.88 -11.30
CA VAL A 67 0.77 -1.87 -10.87
C VAL A 67 0.02 -2.39 -9.65
N LEU A 68 0.03 -1.61 -8.58
CA LEU A 68 -0.76 -1.81 -7.37
C LEU A 68 -1.88 -0.76 -7.36
N TYR A 69 -3.11 -1.20 -7.65
CA TYR A 69 -4.29 -0.35 -7.50
C TYR A 69 -4.74 -0.32 -6.04
N ILE A 70 -5.10 0.85 -5.54
CA ILE A 70 -5.40 1.12 -4.14
C ILE A 70 -6.77 1.79 -4.04
N ASP A 71 -7.60 1.27 -3.15
CA ASP A 71 -8.84 1.86 -2.65
C ASP A 71 -8.59 2.32 -1.21
N SER A 72 -8.62 3.63 -1.00
CA SER A 72 -8.24 4.27 0.27
C SER A 72 -9.12 5.46 0.64
N VAL A 73 -9.90 5.98 -0.31
CA VAL A 73 -10.84 7.08 -0.10
C VAL A 73 -12.20 6.73 -0.68
N ALA A 74 -13.25 7.44 -0.29
CA ALA A 74 -14.58 7.14 -0.82
C ALA A 74 -14.66 7.57 -2.30
N GLY A 75 -14.90 6.62 -3.20
CA GLY A 75 -15.10 6.90 -4.62
C GLY A 75 -14.41 5.87 -5.49
N GLY A 76 -13.56 6.38 -6.39
CA GLY A 76 -12.76 5.59 -7.31
C GLY A 76 -13.55 4.98 -8.48
N GLU A 77 -12.81 4.51 -9.48
CA GLU A 77 -13.38 3.81 -10.62
C GLU A 77 -13.46 2.30 -10.38
N ASN A 78 -14.50 1.66 -10.91
CA ASN A 78 -14.65 0.21 -10.80
C ASN A 78 -13.89 -0.57 -11.89
N ASN A 79 -13.31 0.13 -12.88
CA ASN A 79 -12.50 -0.48 -13.93
C ASN A 79 -11.62 0.55 -14.65
N THR A 80 -10.58 0.08 -15.32
CA THR A 80 -9.63 0.92 -16.07
C THR A 80 -10.06 1.17 -17.53
N GLY A 81 -11.26 0.77 -17.92
CA GLY A 81 -11.72 0.78 -19.31
C GLY A 81 -11.84 2.17 -19.93
N GLY A 82 -12.05 3.20 -19.11
CA GLY A 82 -12.06 4.61 -19.53
C GLY A 82 -10.73 5.33 -19.32
N TYR A 83 -9.73 4.69 -18.71
CA TYR A 83 -8.39 5.27 -18.56
C TYR A 83 -7.72 5.37 -19.95
N THR A 84 -7.13 6.53 -20.22
CA THR A 84 -6.55 6.87 -21.52
C THR A 84 -5.16 7.50 -21.42
N ASP A 85 -4.55 7.52 -20.22
CA ASP A 85 -3.24 8.10 -20.05
C ASP A 85 -2.16 7.21 -20.66
N THR A 86 -1.49 7.76 -21.67
CA THR A 86 -0.44 7.08 -22.42
C THR A 86 0.89 7.83 -22.38
N GLY A 87 1.05 8.73 -21.42
CA GLY A 87 2.17 9.68 -21.42
C GLY A 87 3.53 9.06 -21.13
N ASP A 88 3.58 7.86 -20.54
CA ASP A 88 4.80 7.05 -20.36
C ASP A 88 4.43 5.58 -20.08
N PRO A 89 5.41 4.64 -20.13
CA PRO A 89 5.13 3.21 -19.96
C PRO A 89 4.44 2.82 -18.65
N LEU A 90 4.65 3.55 -17.54
CA LEU A 90 3.99 3.24 -16.26
C LEU A 90 2.54 3.73 -16.27
N ARG A 91 2.27 4.89 -16.85
CA ARG A 91 0.90 5.37 -17.05
C ARG A 91 0.12 4.51 -18.04
N ASN A 92 0.77 3.98 -19.08
CA ASN A 92 0.18 2.95 -19.95
C ASN A 92 -0.24 1.72 -19.14
N ALA A 93 0.62 1.27 -18.23
CA ALA A 93 0.38 0.10 -17.39
C ALA A 93 -0.80 0.32 -16.44
N ILE A 94 -0.88 1.50 -15.80
CA ILE A 94 -2.03 1.91 -14.95
C ILE A 94 -3.32 1.97 -15.77
N SER A 95 -3.25 2.52 -16.99
CA SER A 95 -4.42 2.57 -17.87
C SER A 95 -4.82 1.18 -18.38
N GLY A 96 -3.89 0.23 -18.42
CA GLY A 96 -4.03 -0.99 -19.22
C GLY A 96 -4.27 -0.66 -20.69
N PHE A 97 -3.69 0.43 -21.19
CA PHE A 97 -3.89 0.95 -22.53
C PHE A 97 -2.62 1.62 -23.04
N ASP A 98 -2.15 1.25 -24.23
CA ASP A 98 -0.91 1.78 -24.83
C ASP A 98 -1.16 2.82 -25.95
N GLY A 99 -2.42 3.25 -26.11
CA GLY A 99 -2.86 4.09 -27.22
C GLY A 99 -3.51 3.31 -28.37
N THR A 100 -3.30 1.99 -28.42
CA THR A 100 -3.84 1.10 -29.45
C THR A 100 -4.51 -0.13 -28.84
N ASN A 101 -3.77 -0.86 -28.03
CA ASN A 101 -4.15 -2.10 -27.36
C ASN A 101 -4.68 -1.81 -25.96
N ARG A 102 -5.61 -2.64 -25.50
CA ARG A 102 -6.23 -2.51 -24.18
C ARG A 102 -6.26 -3.85 -23.46
N SER A 103 -5.95 -3.84 -22.17
CA SER A 103 -6.25 -4.89 -21.22
C SER A 103 -6.96 -4.24 -20.03
N THR A 104 -8.29 -4.25 -20.03
CA THR A 104 -9.06 -3.65 -18.93
C THR A 104 -8.93 -4.47 -17.65
N VAL A 105 -8.69 -3.81 -16.51
CA VAL A 105 -8.89 -4.41 -15.19
C VAL A 105 -10.27 -3.98 -14.67
N THR A 106 -11.07 -4.94 -14.21
CA THR A 106 -12.28 -4.68 -13.44
C THR A 106 -12.00 -4.99 -11.97
N ALA A 107 -12.25 -4.02 -11.11
CA ALA A 107 -12.06 -4.14 -9.67
C ALA A 107 -13.08 -5.12 -9.05
N PRO A 108 -12.76 -5.75 -7.90
CA PRO A 108 -13.71 -6.59 -7.19
C PRO A 108 -14.88 -5.76 -6.64
N ALA A 109 -15.96 -6.44 -6.26
CA ALA A 109 -17.13 -5.76 -5.71
C ALA A 109 -16.76 -4.99 -4.42
N GLY A 110 -17.14 -3.70 -4.37
CA GLY A 110 -16.85 -2.84 -3.22
C GLY A 110 -15.46 -2.20 -3.22
N PHE A 111 -14.72 -2.31 -4.33
CA PHE A 111 -13.42 -1.67 -4.54
C PHE A 111 -13.54 -0.51 -5.55
N GLY A 112 -13.10 0.67 -5.16
CA GLY A 112 -12.89 1.83 -6.04
C GLY A 112 -11.40 2.07 -6.26
N ILE A 113 -10.95 2.11 -7.52
CA ILE A 113 -9.57 2.47 -7.85
C ILE A 113 -9.42 3.97 -7.63
N ASP A 114 -8.73 4.38 -6.57
CA ASP A 114 -8.45 5.80 -6.28
C ASP A 114 -7.02 6.20 -6.67
N TYR A 115 -6.07 5.31 -6.38
CA TYR A 115 -4.67 5.51 -6.62
C TYR A 115 -4.03 4.29 -7.25
N ALA A 116 -2.89 4.50 -7.89
CA ALA A 116 -2.03 3.44 -8.38
C ALA A 116 -0.57 3.73 -8.05
N ILE A 117 0.12 2.75 -7.47
CA ILE A 117 1.58 2.70 -7.46
C ILE A 117 1.99 1.86 -8.67
N ALA A 118 2.79 2.44 -9.56
CA ALA A 118 3.36 1.68 -10.69
C ALA A 118 4.87 1.70 -10.63
N LEU A 119 5.49 0.56 -10.92
CA LEU A 119 6.94 0.42 -10.93
C LEU A 119 7.45 -0.39 -12.13
N ASP A 120 8.67 -0.05 -12.53
CA ASP A 120 9.54 -0.86 -13.35
C ASP A 120 10.92 -0.99 -12.69
N SER A 121 11.86 -1.63 -13.38
CA SER A 121 13.20 -1.87 -12.85
C SER A 121 14.03 -0.62 -12.50
N GLY A 122 13.61 0.57 -12.94
CA GLY A 122 14.33 1.83 -12.80
C GLY A 122 13.56 2.95 -12.10
N PHE A 123 12.24 2.84 -11.95
CA PHE A 123 11.42 3.87 -11.30
C PHE A 123 10.12 3.30 -10.70
N ALA A 124 9.69 3.88 -9.57
CA ALA A 124 8.37 3.73 -9.00
C ALA A 124 7.73 5.10 -8.71
N GLY A 125 6.46 5.24 -9.03
CA GLY A 125 5.67 6.45 -8.76
C GLY A 125 4.30 6.14 -8.18
N LEU A 126 3.70 7.16 -7.58
CA LEU A 126 2.32 7.18 -7.12
C LEU A 126 1.50 8.15 -7.97
N TRP A 127 0.35 7.69 -8.44
CA TRP A 127 -0.63 8.48 -9.18
C TRP A 127 -2.02 8.37 -8.55
N GLU A 128 -2.76 9.47 -8.57
CA GLU A 128 -4.22 9.47 -8.43
C GLU A 128 -4.82 9.12 -9.79
N THR A 129 -5.74 8.16 -9.82
CA THR A 129 -6.35 7.71 -11.06
C THR A 129 -7.41 8.69 -11.54
N VAL A 130 -7.57 8.74 -12.86
CA VAL A 130 -8.46 9.71 -13.51
C VAL A 130 -9.13 9.01 -14.66
N ASP A 131 -10.45 8.91 -14.61
CA ASP A 131 -11.24 8.48 -15.77
C ASP A 131 -11.16 9.51 -16.90
N ALA A 132 -10.99 9.02 -18.12
CA ALA A 132 -10.96 9.84 -19.34
C ALA A 132 -10.03 11.08 -19.24
N GLY A 133 -8.76 10.88 -18.91
CA GLY A 133 -7.75 11.94 -18.87
C GLY A 133 -6.37 11.42 -18.52
N SER A 134 -5.48 12.36 -18.17
CA SER A 134 -4.17 12.02 -17.60
C SER A 134 -4.29 11.78 -16.11
N HIS A 135 -3.63 10.73 -15.62
CA HIS A 135 -3.48 10.45 -14.19
C HIS A 135 -2.67 11.56 -13.53
N THR A 136 -3.05 11.93 -12.32
CA THR A 136 -2.35 12.98 -11.58
C THR A 136 -1.15 12.36 -10.87
N PHE A 137 0.06 12.75 -11.26
CA PHE A 137 1.26 12.34 -10.53
C PHE A 137 1.26 12.98 -9.13
N VAL A 138 1.30 12.15 -8.09
CA VAL A 138 1.27 12.59 -6.70
C VAL A 138 2.69 12.73 -6.18
N ASN A 139 3.47 11.65 -6.23
CA ASN A 139 4.81 11.62 -5.69
C ASN A 139 5.67 10.51 -6.30
N THR A 140 6.98 10.63 -6.17
CA THR A 140 7.89 9.51 -6.40
C THR A 140 7.76 8.53 -5.24
N ALA A 141 7.69 7.23 -5.53
CA ALA A 141 7.54 6.19 -4.53
C ALA A 141 8.87 5.49 -4.19
N ASN A 142 10.03 5.92 -4.70
CA ASN A 142 11.27 5.13 -4.64
C ASN A 142 11.96 5.02 -3.26
N GLY A 143 12.46 3.81 -2.95
CA GLY A 143 13.54 3.55 -1.96
C GLY A 143 14.82 2.91 -2.55
N SER A 144 14.76 2.14 -3.65
CA SER A 144 15.93 1.57 -4.36
C SER A 144 15.54 0.93 -5.70
N THR A 145 16.28 1.22 -6.78
CA THR A 145 16.14 0.53 -8.08
C THR A 145 17.53 0.15 -8.60
N GLY A 146 17.86 -1.15 -8.56
CA GLY A 146 19.16 -1.71 -8.96
C GLY A 146 19.14 -2.42 -10.32
N GLY A 147 18.13 -2.16 -11.16
CA GLY A 147 17.87 -2.90 -12.39
C GLY A 147 16.94 -4.11 -12.18
N PRO A 148 16.66 -4.90 -13.23
CA PRO A 148 15.56 -5.87 -13.26
C PRO A 148 15.74 -7.06 -12.31
N THR A 149 16.91 -7.23 -11.71
CA THR A 149 17.22 -8.31 -10.75
C THR A 149 17.42 -7.80 -9.31
N ALA A 150 17.05 -6.56 -8.99
CA ALA A 150 17.41 -5.92 -7.72
C ALA A 150 16.68 -6.44 -6.47
N SER A 151 15.60 -7.20 -6.66
CA SER A 151 14.70 -7.79 -5.65
C SER A 151 15.24 -7.81 -4.20
N PRO A 152 14.54 -7.19 -3.23
CA PRO A 152 13.21 -6.59 -3.37
C PRO A 152 13.24 -5.17 -3.97
N TYR A 153 12.15 -4.80 -4.64
CA TYR A 153 11.85 -3.42 -5.02
C TYR A 153 11.11 -2.73 -3.88
N VAL A 154 11.73 -1.70 -3.31
CA VAL A 154 11.18 -0.97 -2.16
C VAL A 154 10.57 0.33 -2.62
N MET A 155 9.28 0.49 -2.31
CA MET A 155 8.49 1.67 -2.55
C MET A 155 8.01 2.27 -1.23
N THR A 156 8.16 3.57 -1.03
CA THR A 156 7.69 4.29 0.16
C THR A 156 6.82 5.47 -0.26
N VAL A 157 5.65 5.59 0.36
CA VAL A 157 4.69 6.69 0.14
C VAL A 157 4.18 7.19 1.49
N ALA A 158 3.84 8.47 1.59
CA ALA A 158 3.22 9.01 2.79
C ALA A 158 1.75 8.56 2.87
N LEU A 159 1.24 8.32 4.08
CA LEU A 159 -0.19 8.03 4.29
C LEU A 159 -1.08 9.15 3.74
N ALA A 160 -0.67 10.40 3.96
CA ALA A 160 -1.41 11.57 3.52
C ALA A 160 -1.53 11.67 1.98
N ASP A 161 -0.56 11.12 1.23
CA ASP A 161 -0.58 11.10 -0.24
C ASP A 161 -1.65 10.15 -0.78
N LEU A 162 -2.14 9.22 0.06
CA LEU A 162 -3.25 8.30 -0.23
C LEU A 162 -4.55 8.73 0.45
N GLY A 163 -4.60 9.91 1.08
CA GLY A 163 -5.74 10.35 1.87
C GLY A 163 -5.97 9.54 3.16
N LEU A 164 -4.96 8.81 3.62
CA LEU A 164 -5.01 7.98 4.83
C LEU A 164 -4.43 8.70 6.04
N SER A 165 -4.91 8.31 7.21
CA SER A 165 -4.34 8.61 8.54
C SER A 165 -3.90 7.34 9.24
N ALA A 166 -3.07 7.47 10.28
CA ALA A 166 -2.63 6.34 11.08
C ALA A 166 -3.83 5.65 11.77
N GLY A 167 -3.94 4.34 11.61
CA GLY A 167 -5.10 3.54 12.05
C GLY A 167 -6.12 3.26 10.95
N ASP A 168 -6.06 3.94 9.81
CA ASP A 168 -6.94 3.69 8.68
C ASP A 168 -6.59 2.38 7.97
N THR A 169 -7.57 1.85 7.24
CA THR A 169 -7.45 0.64 6.43
C THR A 169 -7.68 0.99 4.98
N PHE A 170 -6.82 0.48 4.10
CA PHE A 170 -7.01 0.54 2.65
C PHE A 170 -7.07 -0.88 2.08
N THR A 171 -7.60 -1.02 0.88
CA THR A 171 -7.57 -2.28 0.13
C THR A 171 -6.82 -2.13 -1.18
N PHE A 172 -6.30 -3.23 -1.72
CA PHE A 172 -5.51 -3.21 -2.94
C PHE A 172 -5.62 -4.50 -3.76
N VAL A 173 -5.28 -4.37 -5.04
CA VAL A 173 -4.98 -5.48 -5.95
C VAL A 173 -3.73 -5.15 -6.77
N GLY A 174 -2.95 -6.15 -7.13
CA GLY A 174 -1.71 -5.96 -7.89
C GLY A 174 -1.74 -6.74 -9.20
N THR A 175 -1.21 -6.17 -10.28
CA THR A 175 -1.12 -6.84 -11.59
C THR A 175 0.20 -6.53 -12.29
N TYR A 176 0.57 -7.38 -13.23
CA TYR A 176 1.79 -7.25 -14.03
C TYR A 176 1.46 -7.19 -15.52
N THR A 177 1.98 -6.19 -16.21
CA THR A 177 1.66 -5.93 -17.62
C THR A 177 2.86 -5.40 -18.39
N SER A 178 2.95 -5.77 -19.67
CA SER A 178 3.92 -5.15 -20.59
C SER A 178 3.56 -3.71 -20.93
N ASP A 179 4.49 -3.04 -21.61
CA ASP A 179 4.31 -1.71 -22.21
C ASP A 179 3.31 -1.68 -23.37
N THR A 180 3.00 -2.84 -23.95
CA THR A 180 2.04 -3.05 -25.05
C THR A 180 0.64 -3.46 -24.56
N ALA A 181 0.34 -3.16 -23.30
CA ALA A 181 -0.88 -3.55 -22.59
C ALA A 181 -1.16 -5.07 -22.61
N PHE A 182 -0.13 -5.92 -22.77
CA PHE A 182 -0.27 -7.36 -22.67
C PHE A 182 -0.13 -7.76 -21.20
N ARG A 183 -1.24 -8.16 -20.59
CA ARG A 183 -1.30 -8.51 -19.18
C ARG A 183 -0.89 -9.96 -18.93
N SER A 184 -0.08 -10.14 -17.89
CA SER A 184 0.25 -11.44 -17.30
C SER A 184 -0.91 -11.98 -16.46
N ASP A 185 -0.93 -13.29 -16.22
CA ASP A 185 -1.81 -13.90 -15.21
C ASP A 185 -1.27 -13.77 -13.77
N GLU A 186 -0.10 -13.16 -13.58
CA GLU A 186 0.54 -12.91 -12.28
C GLU A 186 -0.07 -11.70 -11.56
N ALA A 187 -0.52 -11.89 -10.31
CA ALA A 187 -1.24 -10.85 -9.57
C ALA A 187 -1.21 -11.03 -8.04
N PHE A 188 -1.57 -9.96 -7.33
CA PHE A 188 -2.00 -9.98 -5.92
C PHE A 188 -3.51 -9.74 -5.84
N GLY A 189 -4.23 -10.63 -5.16
CA GLY A 189 -5.70 -10.72 -5.20
C GLY A 189 -6.18 -11.86 -6.10
N ASP A 190 -7.45 -12.25 -5.97
CA ASP A 190 -8.02 -13.39 -6.71
C ASP A 190 -8.73 -12.96 -8.00
N GLY A 191 -8.95 -13.90 -8.92
CA GLY A 191 -9.81 -13.74 -10.09
C GLY A 191 -9.11 -13.94 -11.44
N LEU A 192 -7.78 -13.89 -11.46
CA LEU A 192 -7.00 -14.17 -12.66
C LEU A 192 -6.72 -15.69 -12.76
N ALA A 193 -7.32 -16.31 -13.76
CA ALA A 193 -7.05 -17.72 -14.09
C ALA A 193 -5.64 -17.90 -14.70
N MET A 194 -5.13 -19.12 -14.63
CA MET A 194 -3.87 -19.49 -15.30
C MET A 194 -3.95 -19.28 -16.82
N GLY A 195 -2.86 -18.78 -17.39
CA GLY A 195 -2.71 -18.41 -18.79
C GLY A 195 -2.85 -16.91 -18.98
N ASN A 196 -1.84 -16.28 -19.58
CA ASN A 196 -1.82 -14.83 -19.80
C ASN A 196 -3.11 -14.34 -20.48
N PRO A 197 -3.87 -13.43 -19.84
CA PRO A 197 -5.03 -12.79 -20.45
C PRO A 197 -4.66 -11.98 -21.69
N GLY A 198 -3.41 -11.48 -21.74
CA GLY A 198 -2.93 -10.62 -22.82
C GLY A 198 -3.74 -9.33 -22.86
N GLN A 199 -4.40 -9.08 -23.98
CA GLN A 199 -5.27 -7.91 -24.19
C GLN A 199 -6.74 -8.21 -23.86
N SER A 200 -7.05 -9.38 -23.30
CA SER A 200 -8.41 -9.66 -22.82
C SER A 200 -8.66 -8.93 -21.50
N PRO A 201 -9.89 -8.41 -21.27
CA PRO A 201 -10.28 -7.89 -19.96
C PRO A 201 -10.14 -8.94 -18.86
N VAL A 202 -9.78 -8.49 -17.66
CA VAL A 202 -9.73 -9.32 -16.44
C VAL A 202 -10.61 -8.73 -15.36
N THR A 203 -11.05 -9.57 -14.44
CA THR A 203 -11.85 -9.17 -13.28
C THR A 203 -11.25 -9.77 -12.03
N PHE A 204 -10.88 -8.93 -11.08
CA PHE A 204 -10.55 -9.37 -9.73
C PHE A 204 -11.84 -9.74 -8.99
N THR A 205 -11.79 -10.83 -8.23
CA THR A 205 -12.93 -11.31 -7.42
C THR A 205 -12.77 -11.02 -5.94
N SER A 206 -11.56 -10.68 -5.49
CA SER A 206 -11.25 -10.26 -4.13
C SER A 206 -10.14 -9.21 -4.13
N SER A 207 -10.10 -8.38 -3.08
CA SER A 207 -8.97 -7.50 -2.77
C SER A 207 -8.30 -7.94 -1.47
N LEU A 208 -7.07 -7.47 -1.29
CA LEU A 208 -6.32 -7.61 -0.05
C LEU A 208 -6.45 -6.32 0.77
N SER A 209 -6.26 -6.38 2.09
CA SER A 209 -6.38 -5.20 2.96
C SER A 209 -5.20 -5.06 3.90
N TYR A 210 -4.85 -3.81 4.24
CA TYR A 210 -3.84 -3.47 5.23
C TYR A 210 -4.37 -2.37 6.15
N THR A 211 -4.22 -2.55 7.46
CA THR A 211 -4.56 -1.55 8.48
C THR A 211 -3.28 -0.94 9.03
N THR A 212 -3.16 0.37 8.88
CA THR A 212 -2.00 1.13 9.36
C THR A 212 -1.98 1.20 10.88
N ILE A 213 -0.80 1.45 11.44
CA ILE A 213 -0.64 1.51 12.89
C ILE A 213 -1.30 2.77 13.44
N PRO A 214 -2.15 2.68 14.48
CA PRO A 214 -2.68 3.87 15.13
C PRO A 214 -1.58 4.73 15.74
N GLU A 215 -1.77 6.04 15.72
CA GLU A 215 -0.92 7.01 16.43
C GLU A 215 -0.56 6.51 17.85
N PRO A 216 0.71 6.60 18.30
CA PRO A 216 1.15 6.06 19.59
C PRO A 216 0.33 6.56 20.79
N SER A 217 -0.26 7.75 20.67
CA SER A 217 -1.12 8.36 21.69
C SER A 217 -2.43 7.60 21.89
N ALA A 218 -3.01 6.98 20.85
CA ALA A 218 -4.25 6.20 20.95
C ALA A 218 -4.04 4.92 21.77
N ALA A 219 -2.91 4.23 21.57
CA ALA A 219 -2.53 3.06 22.36
C ALA A 219 -2.26 3.42 23.83
N LEU A 220 -1.61 4.57 24.07
CA LEU A 220 -1.30 5.06 25.41
C LEU A 220 -2.54 5.50 26.19
N LEU A 221 -3.49 6.22 25.56
CA LEU A 221 -4.73 6.64 26.22
C LEU A 221 -5.62 5.44 26.56
N GLY A 222 -5.70 4.43 25.69
CA GLY A 222 -6.40 3.17 25.99
C GLY A 222 -5.81 2.47 27.22
N GLY A 223 -4.48 2.37 27.30
CA GLY A 223 -3.77 1.80 28.45
C GLY A 223 -3.97 2.59 29.75
N LEU A 224 -3.87 3.92 29.71
CA LEU A 224 -4.06 4.79 30.88
C LEU A 224 -5.53 4.82 31.35
N GLY A 225 -6.48 4.76 30.43
CA GLY A 225 -7.91 4.58 30.73
C GLY A 225 -8.17 3.26 31.48
N MET A 226 -7.54 2.17 31.05
CA MET A 226 -7.67 0.88 31.72
C MET A 226 -7.00 0.88 33.11
N LEU A 227 -5.83 1.49 33.26
CA LEU A 227 -5.16 1.62 34.56
C LEU A 227 -5.95 2.48 35.55
N SER A 228 -6.56 3.58 35.09
CA SER A 228 -7.39 4.44 35.95
C SER A 228 -8.68 3.73 36.38
N LEU A 229 -9.29 2.90 35.52
CA LEU A 229 -10.41 2.03 35.88
C LEU A 229 -10.01 0.92 36.88
N LEU A 230 -8.84 0.31 36.71
CA LEU A 230 -8.31 -0.70 37.62
C LEU A 230 -7.97 -0.11 39.00
N ARG A 231 -7.48 1.14 39.05
CA ARG A 231 -7.22 1.85 40.32
C ARG A 231 -8.51 2.22 41.05
N ARG A 232 -9.58 2.55 40.33
CA ARG A 232 -10.91 2.84 40.91
C ARG A 232 -11.63 1.61 41.48
N ARG A 233 -11.29 0.41 41.00
CA ARG A 233 -11.85 -0.86 41.49
C ARG A 233 -11.21 -1.40 42.78
N ARG A 234 -10.10 -0.80 43.24
CA ARG A 234 -9.38 -1.22 44.46
C ARG A 234 -9.43 -0.18 45.59
N ALA A 235 -10.28 0.85 45.47
CA ALA A 235 -10.55 1.82 46.52
C ALA A 235 -11.95 1.60 47.10
#